data_AF-A0A352CPW8-F1
#
_entry.id   AF-A0A352CPW8-F1
#
_cell.length_a   1.000
_cell.length_b   1.000
_cell.length_c   1.000
_cell.angle_alpha   90.00
_cell.angle_beta   90.00
_cell.angle_gamma   90.00
#
_symmetry.space_group_name_H-M   'P 1'
#
loop_
_entity.id
_entity.type
_entity.pdbx_description
1 polymer ?
#
loop_
_entity_poly.entity_id
_entity_poly.type
_entity_poly.pdbx_seq_one_letter_code
_entity_poly.pdbx_strand_id
1 'polypeptide(L)'
;MDIWGHLRTVTEHRMLVMKYCFKCGLYFQGLTHDLSKYSPVEFINGCMYYQGYRSPNNEEREHKGYSESWMHHKGRNRHHYEYWTDYCAEARPDSGTGGIIAVKMPKRYFVEMICDRVAASRIYNKDHYTDDMPLKYFEHSMDRIFMNEDTKKELHAFLKMIAVFGEEKTFRFIRERYLKDA
;
A
#
# COMPACT_ATOMS: atom_id res chain seq x y z
N MET A 1 -3.01 -13.83 21.39
CA MET A 1 -3.08 -14.27 19.98
C MET A 1 -4.54 -14.32 19.59
N ASP A 2 -4.96 -13.48 18.66
CA ASP A 2 -6.35 -13.39 18.18
C ASP A 2 -6.40 -13.75 16.69
N ILE A 3 -6.71 -15.01 16.41
CA ILE A 3 -6.72 -15.58 15.06
C ILE A 3 -7.92 -15.05 14.27
N TRP A 4 -9.09 -15.03 14.90
CA TRP A 4 -10.35 -14.66 14.23
C TRP A 4 -10.42 -13.18 13.92
N GLY A 5 -9.94 -12.33 14.84
CA GLY A 5 -9.80 -10.89 14.62
C GLY A 5 -8.87 -10.61 13.45
N HIS A 6 -7.67 -11.20 13.45
CA HIS A 6 -6.72 -11.02 12.35
C HIS A 6 -7.27 -11.48 11.00
N LEU A 7 -7.80 -12.71 10.94
CA LEU A 7 -8.35 -13.30 9.71
C LEU A 7 -9.49 -12.45 9.14
N ARG A 8 -10.39 -11.97 10.01
CA ARG A 8 -11.49 -11.08 9.62
C ARG A 8 -10.96 -9.78 9.03
N THR A 9 -10.05 -9.09 9.72
CA THR A 9 -9.49 -7.82 9.25
C THR A 9 -8.78 -7.95 7.90
N VAL A 10 -7.93 -8.97 7.71
CA VAL A 10 -7.23 -9.14 6.42
C VAL A 10 -8.17 -9.56 5.28
N THR A 11 -9.22 -10.31 5.59
CA THR A 11 -10.24 -10.70 4.60
C THR A 11 -11.08 -9.50 4.19
N GLU A 12 -11.57 -8.71 5.14
CA GLU A 12 -12.34 -7.49 4.87
C GLU A 12 -11.53 -6.48 4.06
N HIS A 13 -10.27 -6.26 4.44
CA HIS A 13 -9.33 -5.41 3.68
C HIS A 13 -9.18 -5.88 2.23
N ARG A 14 -8.83 -7.16 2.04
CA ARG A 14 -8.64 -7.72 0.69
C ARG A 14 -9.89 -7.60 -0.17
N MET A 15 -11.08 -7.87 0.38
CA MET A 15 -12.34 -7.75 -0.35
C MET A 15 -12.64 -6.30 -0.77
N LEU A 16 -12.30 -5.34 0.09
CA LEU A 16 -12.45 -3.93 -0.21
C LEU A 16 -11.47 -3.46 -1.30
N VAL A 17 -10.19 -3.86 -1.22
CA VAL A 17 -9.21 -3.59 -2.27
C VAL A 17 -9.64 -4.20 -3.60
N MET A 18 -10.13 -5.45 -3.59
CA MET A 18 -10.67 -6.10 -4.78
C MET A 18 -11.79 -5.27 -5.42
N LYS A 19 -12.75 -4.79 -4.61
CA LYS A 19 -13.83 -3.91 -5.08
C LYS A 19 -13.30 -2.62 -5.72
N TYR A 20 -12.29 -2.00 -5.12
CA TYR A 20 -11.68 -0.77 -5.65
C TYR A 20 -10.88 -1.01 -6.93
N CYS A 21 -10.05 -2.06 -6.96
CA CYS A 21 -9.36 -2.49 -8.17
C CYS A 21 -10.35 -2.74 -9.32
N PHE A 22 -11.50 -3.36 -9.06
CA PHE A 22 -12.52 -3.61 -10.08
C PHE A 22 -13.15 -2.31 -10.61
N LYS A 23 -13.40 -1.32 -9.72
CA LYS A 23 -13.83 0.03 -10.14
C LYS A 23 -12.80 0.71 -11.06
N CYS A 24 -11.51 0.46 -10.82
CA CYS A 24 -10.40 0.94 -11.66
C CYS A 24 -10.15 0.09 -12.92
N GLY A 25 -10.83 -1.06 -13.09
CA GLY A 25 -10.62 -1.98 -14.22
C GLY A 25 -9.46 -2.98 -14.05
N LEU A 26 -8.88 -3.10 -12.85
CA LEU A 26 -7.76 -3.98 -12.52
C LEU A 26 -8.22 -5.29 -11.89
N TYR A 27 -8.92 -6.13 -12.65
CA TYR A 27 -9.51 -7.37 -12.11
C TYR A 27 -8.46 -8.36 -11.58
N PHE A 28 -7.37 -8.56 -12.32
CA PHE A 28 -6.31 -9.49 -11.89
C PHE A 28 -5.67 -9.03 -10.58
N GLN A 29 -5.29 -7.75 -10.48
CA GLN A 29 -4.71 -7.18 -9.26
C GLN A 29 -5.65 -7.36 -8.07
N GLY A 30 -6.94 -7.05 -8.23
CA GLY A 30 -7.92 -7.22 -7.16
C GLY A 30 -8.07 -8.66 -6.68
N LEU A 31 -8.01 -9.64 -7.59
CA LEU A 31 -8.09 -11.07 -7.24
C LEU A 31 -6.83 -11.57 -6.55
N THR A 32 -5.65 -11.09 -6.95
CA THR A 32 -4.36 -11.56 -6.43
C THR A 32 -3.81 -10.72 -5.28
N HIS A 33 -4.48 -9.63 -4.93
CA HIS A 33 -4.05 -8.71 -3.88
C HIS A 33 -3.84 -9.46 -2.55
N ASP A 34 -2.66 -9.25 -1.96
CA ASP A 34 -2.31 -9.68 -0.60
C ASP A 34 -2.49 -11.17 -0.29
N LEU A 35 -2.44 -12.05 -1.30
CA LEU A 35 -2.52 -13.49 -1.07
C LEU A 35 -1.37 -14.01 -0.18
N SER A 36 -0.25 -13.30 -0.09
CA SER A 36 0.85 -13.68 0.82
C SER A 36 0.50 -13.56 2.30
N LYS A 37 -0.54 -12.78 2.68
CA LYS A 37 -1.03 -12.64 4.06
C LYS A 37 -1.47 -13.95 4.69
N TYR A 38 -1.82 -14.94 3.86
CA TYR A 38 -2.25 -16.27 4.29
C TYR A 38 -1.09 -17.27 4.40
N SER A 39 0.14 -16.86 4.06
CA SER A 39 1.33 -17.68 4.28
C SER A 39 1.62 -17.83 5.78
N PRO A 40 2.27 -18.92 6.23
CA PRO A 40 2.61 -19.09 7.64
C PRO A 40 3.41 -17.92 8.23
N VAL A 41 4.36 -17.36 7.47
CA VAL A 41 5.23 -16.26 7.91
C VAL A 41 4.44 -15.00 8.24
N GLU A 42 3.44 -14.66 7.43
CA GLU A 42 2.62 -13.47 7.65
C GLU A 42 1.46 -13.75 8.60
N PHE A 43 0.74 -14.86 8.41
CA PHE A 43 -0.49 -15.13 9.16
C PHE A 43 -0.23 -15.42 10.64
N ILE A 44 0.79 -16.23 10.96
CA ILE A 44 1.11 -16.58 12.35
C ILE A 44 1.56 -15.33 13.12
N ASN A 45 2.50 -14.57 12.56
CA ASN A 45 2.94 -13.30 13.15
C ASN A 45 1.75 -12.31 13.23
N GLY A 46 0.92 -12.24 12.19
CA GLY A 46 -0.28 -11.41 12.15
C GLY A 46 -1.26 -11.71 13.29
N CYS A 47 -1.50 -12.98 13.60
CA CYS A 47 -2.35 -13.41 14.72
C CYS A 47 -1.69 -13.15 16.09
N MET A 48 -0.37 -13.33 16.18
CA MET A 48 0.40 -13.15 17.41
C MET A 48 0.39 -11.69 17.87
N TYR A 49 0.58 -10.77 16.93
CA TYR A 49 0.72 -9.33 17.16
C TYR A 49 -0.56 -8.52 16.87
N TYR A 50 -1.72 -9.19 16.75
CA TYR A 50 -2.98 -8.53 16.45
C TYR A 50 -3.50 -7.70 17.63
N GLN A 51 -3.93 -6.47 17.34
CA GLN A 51 -4.49 -5.53 18.33
C GLN A 51 -5.85 -4.93 17.92
N GLY A 52 -6.24 -5.07 16.64
CA GLY A 52 -7.52 -4.59 16.12
C GLY A 52 -7.62 -3.11 15.72
N TYR A 53 -6.62 -2.27 16.05
CA TYR A 53 -6.64 -0.83 15.70
C TYR A 53 -5.45 -0.37 14.85
N ARG A 54 -4.44 -1.21 14.63
CA ARG A 54 -3.29 -0.93 13.77
C ARG A 54 -2.73 -2.22 13.16
N SER A 55 -1.82 -2.07 12.20
CA SER A 55 -1.14 -3.21 11.55
C SER A 55 -0.34 -4.04 12.58
N PRO A 56 -0.54 -5.38 12.63
CA PRO A 56 0.27 -6.26 13.47
C PRO A 56 1.78 -6.18 13.20
N ASN A 57 2.15 -5.77 11.99
CA ASN A 57 3.56 -5.58 11.63
C ASN A 57 4.22 -4.43 12.41
N ASN A 58 3.45 -3.46 12.91
CA ASN A 58 4.01 -2.37 13.72
C ASN A 58 4.36 -2.87 15.12
N GLU A 59 3.47 -3.67 15.71
CA GLU A 59 3.73 -4.33 16.99
C GLU A 59 4.92 -5.31 16.87
N GLU A 60 4.99 -6.09 15.79
CA GLU A 60 6.15 -6.97 15.54
C GLU A 60 7.47 -6.17 15.52
N ARG A 61 7.49 -4.99 14.89
CA ARG A 61 8.68 -4.11 14.88
C ARG A 61 9.04 -3.61 16.27
N GLU A 62 8.06 -3.28 17.09
CA GLU A 62 8.31 -2.82 18.47
C GLU A 62 8.88 -3.94 19.34
N HIS A 63 8.49 -5.20 19.09
CA HIS A 63 9.00 -6.36 19.83
C HIS A 63 10.36 -6.85 19.35
N LYS A 64 10.59 -6.94 18.02
CA LYS A 64 11.79 -7.56 17.44
C LYS A 64 12.83 -6.54 16.94
N GLY A 65 12.45 -5.27 16.79
CA GLY A 65 13.22 -4.25 16.06
C GLY A 65 13.03 -4.30 14.53
N TYR A 66 12.30 -5.28 14.02
CA TYR A 66 11.95 -5.44 12.60
C TYR A 66 10.64 -6.23 12.46
N SER A 67 10.05 -6.27 11.26
CA SER A 67 8.88 -7.13 11.00
C SER A 67 9.20 -8.11 9.90
N GLU A 68 9.30 -9.39 10.29
CA GLU A 68 9.51 -10.50 9.36
C GLU A 68 8.32 -10.63 8.41
N SER A 69 7.10 -10.49 8.97
CA SER A 69 5.86 -10.45 8.20
C SER A 69 5.91 -9.35 7.13
N TRP A 70 6.32 -8.13 7.49
CA TRP A 70 6.43 -7.03 6.52
C TRP A 70 7.49 -7.29 5.45
N MET A 71 8.66 -7.82 5.82
CA MET A 71 9.72 -8.13 4.85
C MET A 71 9.26 -9.16 3.82
N HIS A 72 8.59 -10.23 4.28
CA HIS A 72 7.99 -11.24 3.41
C HIS A 72 6.90 -10.63 2.51
N HIS A 73 6.07 -9.77 3.10
CA HIS A 73 4.92 -9.13 2.46
C HIS A 73 5.30 -8.17 1.34
N LYS A 74 6.14 -7.17 1.64
CA LYS A 74 6.58 -6.18 0.65
C LYS A 74 7.37 -6.84 -0.49
N GLY A 75 8.04 -7.97 -0.23
CA GLY A 75 8.79 -8.73 -1.23
C GLY A 75 7.93 -9.56 -2.19
N ARG A 76 6.64 -9.76 -1.89
CA ARG A 76 5.70 -10.56 -2.72
C ARG A 76 4.57 -9.76 -3.32
N ASN A 77 4.23 -8.61 -2.73
CA ASN A 77 3.15 -7.76 -3.20
C ASN A 77 3.71 -6.48 -3.81
N ARG A 78 3.66 -6.41 -5.14
CA ARG A 78 4.30 -5.36 -5.95
C ARG A 78 3.61 -4.00 -5.85
N HIS A 79 2.47 -3.88 -5.17
CA HIS A 79 1.87 -2.56 -4.91
C HIS A 79 2.57 -1.82 -3.75
N HIS A 80 3.45 -2.47 -2.99
CA HIS A 80 4.31 -1.75 -2.04
C HIS A 80 5.47 -1.10 -2.79
N TYR A 81 5.66 0.20 -2.59
CA TYR A 81 6.71 0.96 -3.27
C TYR A 81 8.11 0.48 -2.88
N GLU A 82 8.27 -0.12 -1.69
CA GLU A 82 9.53 -0.74 -1.24
C GLU A 82 9.92 -1.99 -2.03
N TYR A 83 9.01 -2.57 -2.84
CA TYR A 83 9.36 -3.60 -3.83
C TYR A 83 10.14 -2.99 -5.00
N TRP A 84 9.81 -1.74 -5.35
CA TRP A 84 10.37 -1.02 -6.50
C TRP A 84 11.64 -0.28 -6.10
N THR A 85 12.63 -1.07 -5.67
CA THR A 85 13.98 -0.60 -5.42
C THR A 85 14.96 -1.42 -6.25
N ASP A 86 16.01 -0.79 -6.76
CA ASP A 86 17.01 -1.42 -7.62
C ASP A 86 18.44 -1.02 -7.20
N TYR A 87 19.44 -1.70 -7.72
CA TYR A 87 20.85 -1.37 -7.50
C TYR A 87 21.33 -0.36 -8.53
N CYS A 88 21.92 0.74 -8.06
CA CYS A 88 22.66 1.67 -8.89
C CYS A 88 24.16 1.40 -8.75
N ALA A 89 24.78 0.91 -9.82
CA ALA A 89 26.22 0.63 -9.85
C ALA A 89 27.07 1.91 -9.97
N GLU A 90 26.50 2.98 -10.52
CA GLU A 90 27.16 4.27 -10.71
C GLU A 90 26.92 5.18 -9.50
N ALA A 91 27.99 5.81 -9.01
CA ALA A 91 27.86 6.86 -8.01
C ALA A 91 27.08 8.02 -8.62
N ARG A 92 25.90 8.34 -8.07
CA ARG A 92 25.19 9.54 -8.52
C ARG A 92 25.91 10.79 -7.99
N PRO A 93 25.97 11.88 -8.78
CA PRO A 93 26.70 13.11 -8.42
C PRO A 93 26.27 13.73 -7.08
N ASP A 94 25.04 13.44 -6.64
CA ASP A 94 24.40 13.95 -5.44
C ASP A 94 24.48 13.01 -4.23
N SER A 95 24.77 11.71 -4.42
CA SER A 95 24.76 10.70 -3.37
C SER A 95 26.10 10.02 -3.10
N GLY A 96 27.11 10.23 -3.94
CA GLY A 96 28.51 9.82 -3.71
C GLY A 96 28.77 8.32 -3.55
N THR A 97 27.76 7.46 -3.68
CA THR A 97 27.87 6.01 -3.51
C THR A 97 26.89 5.28 -4.41
N GLY A 98 27.35 4.19 -5.02
CA GLY A 98 26.46 3.15 -5.54
C GLY A 98 25.65 2.55 -4.38
N GLY A 99 24.43 2.11 -4.65
CA GLY A 99 23.51 1.69 -3.59
C GLY A 99 22.10 1.35 -4.09
N ILE A 100 21.21 1.07 -3.15
CA ILE A 100 19.79 0.81 -3.46
C ILE A 100 19.11 2.15 -3.77
N ILE A 101 18.43 2.24 -4.91
CA ILE A 101 17.64 3.39 -5.36
C ILE A 101 16.17 3.02 -5.47
N ALA A 102 15.26 3.97 -5.25
CA ALA A 102 13.84 3.78 -5.54
C ALA A 102 13.54 4.05 -7.03
N VAL A 103 12.81 3.14 -7.68
CA VAL A 103 12.45 3.24 -9.10
C VAL A 103 10.96 3.51 -9.28
N LYS A 104 10.59 4.09 -10.44
CA LYS A 104 9.20 4.46 -10.72
C LYS A 104 8.31 3.23 -10.79
N MET A 105 7.18 3.27 -10.09
CA MET A 105 6.22 2.17 -10.10
C MET A 105 5.48 2.08 -11.44
N PRO A 106 5.29 0.88 -12.01
CA PRO A 106 4.39 0.69 -13.13
C PRO A 106 2.93 1.01 -12.75
N LYS A 107 2.20 1.67 -13.65
CA LYS A 107 0.83 2.19 -13.41
C LYS A 107 -0.12 1.21 -12.73
N ARG A 108 -0.14 -0.07 -13.15
CA ARG A 108 -1.04 -1.09 -12.57
C ARG A 108 -0.81 -1.32 -11.07
N TYR A 109 0.46 -1.34 -10.63
CA TYR A 109 0.80 -1.56 -9.23
C TYR A 109 0.69 -0.27 -8.41
N PHE A 110 0.94 0.87 -9.04
CA PHE A 110 0.66 2.18 -8.46
C PHE A 110 -0.83 2.37 -8.16
N VAL A 111 -1.72 2.02 -9.09
CA VAL A 111 -3.17 2.09 -8.86
C VAL A 111 -3.64 1.08 -7.81
N GLU A 112 -3.07 -0.13 -7.80
CA GLU A 112 -3.31 -1.10 -6.72
C GLU A 112 -2.88 -0.53 -5.37
N MET A 113 -1.75 0.18 -5.28
CA MET A 113 -1.30 0.86 -4.05
C MET A 113 -2.29 1.93 -3.58
N ILE A 114 -2.87 2.70 -4.49
CA ILE A 114 -3.91 3.67 -4.14
C ILE A 114 -5.13 2.93 -3.54
N CYS A 115 -5.59 1.87 -4.19
CA CYS A 115 -6.72 1.07 -3.71
C CYS A 115 -6.45 0.47 -2.32
N ASP A 116 -5.24 -0.07 -2.12
CA ASP A 116 -4.77 -0.61 -0.84
C ASP A 116 -4.80 0.45 0.27
N ARG A 117 -4.21 1.62 0.03
CA ARG A 117 -4.16 2.71 1.02
C ARG A 117 -5.55 3.20 1.42
N VAL A 118 -6.43 3.42 0.45
CA VAL A 118 -7.81 3.85 0.70
C VAL A 118 -8.56 2.79 1.51
N ALA A 119 -8.42 1.51 1.15
CA ALA A 119 -9.05 0.41 1.86
C ALA A 119 -8.53 0.29 3.30
N ALA A 120 -7.22 0.34 3.50
CA ALA A 120 -6.60 0.29 4.81
C ALA A 120 -7.09 1.44 5.70
N SER A 121 -7.11 2.67 5.18
CA SER A 121 -7.67 3.82 5.90
C SER A 121 -9.12 3.60 6.30
N ARG A 122 -9.96 3.03 5.42
CA ARG A 122 -11.37 2.74 5.74
C ARG A 122 -11.51 1.65 6.80
N ILE A 123 -10.73 0.58 6.71
CA ILE A 123 -10.78 -0.56 7.66
C ILE A 123 -10.38 -0.12 9.07
N TYR A 124 -9.30 0.65 9.22
CA TYR A 124 -8.82 1.05 10.54
C TYR A 124 -9.62 2.21 11.15
N ASN A 125 -10.19 3.12 10.34
CA ASN A 125 -10.95 4.27 10.85
C ASN A 125 -12.46 4.02 10.94
N LYS A 126 -12.99 2.98 10.30
CA LYS A 126 -14.41 2.56 10.37
C LYS A 126 -15.36 3.73 10.09
N ASP A 127 -16.29 4.00 11.00
CA ASP A 127 -17.30 5.07 10.88
C ASP A 127 -16.69 6.48 10.92
N HIS A 128 -15.44 6.62 11.35
CA HIS A 128 -14.72 7.89 11.32
C HIS A 128 -14.04 8.16 9.98
N TYR A 129 -14.05 7.21 9.04
CA TYR A 129 -13.37 7.37 7.76
C TYR A 129 -13.90 8.57 6.95
N THR A 130 -12.97 9.40 6.48
CA THR A 130 -13.21 10.47 5.50
C THR A 130 -12.20 10.36 4.34
N ASP A 131 -12.60 10.80 3.15
CA ASP A 131 -11.82 10.65 1.91
C ASP A 131 -10.45 11.38 1.93
N ASP A 132 -10.22 12.29 2.89
CA ASP A 132 -8.95 12.98 3.10
C ASP A 132 -7.98 12.23 4.05
N MET A 133 -8.43 11.20 4.77
CA MET A 133 -7.56 10.45 5.69
C MET A 133 -6.37 9.77 5.00
N PRO A 134 -6.51 9.11 3.83
CA PRO A 134 -5.37 8.55 3.12
C PRO A 134 -4.32 9.62 2.74
N LEU A 135 -4.77 10.80 2.32
CA LEU A 135 -3.89 11.93 1.99
C LEU A 135 -3.14 12.41 3.22
N LYS A 136 -3.86 12.69 4.32
CA LYS A 136 -3.27 13.12 5.59
C LYS A 136 -2.23 12.12 6.07
N TYR A 137 -2.54 10.83 6.06
CA TYR A 137 -1.60 9.78 6.46
C TYR A 137 -0.33 9.80 5.60
N PHE A 138 -0.47 9.96 4.29
CA PHE A 138 0.66 10.05 3.38
C PHE A 138 1.52 11.30 3.66
N GLU A 139 0.90 12.48 3.77
CA GLU A 139 1.58 13.75 4.04
C GLU A 139 2.41 13.72 5.34
N HIS A 140 1.91 13.07 6.40
CA HIS A 140 2.65 12.91 7.67
C HIS A 140 3.94 12.09 7.53
N SER A 141 4.05 11.24 6.50
CA SER A 141 5.19 10.34 6.28
C SER A 141 6.02 10.69 5.05
N MET A 142 5.59 11.67 4.25
CA MET A 142 6.09 11.92 2.89
C MET A 142 7.59 12.24 2.85
N ASP A 143 8.13 12.91 3.86
CA ASP A 143 9.55 13.28 3.94
C ASP A 143 10.44 12.11 4.39
N ARG A 144 9.86 11.04 4.93
CA ARG A 144 10.59 9.90 5.52
C ARG A 144 10.54 8.65 4.65
N ILE A 145 9.68 8.62 3.63
CA ILE A 145 9.52 7.45 2.76
C ILE A 145 10.59 7.38 1.67
N PHE A 146 11.15 6.19 1.51
CA PHE A 146 12.07 5.89 0.42
C PHE A 146 11.30 5.46 -0.82
N MET A 147 10.80 6.44 -1.58
CA MET A 147 9.96 6.26 -2.77
C MET A 147 10.48 7.14 -3.91
N ASN A 148 10.39 6.65 -5.15
CA ASN A 148 10.72 7.43 -6.34
C ASN A 148 9.91 8.75 -6.39
N GLU A 149 10.56 9.86 -6.72
CA GLU A 149 9.96 11.20 -6.63
C GLU A 149 8.75 11.41 -7.55
N ASP A 150 8.75 10.84 -8.76
CA ASP A 150 7.58 10.90 -9.64
C ASP A 150 6.41 10.12 -9.07
N THR A 151 6.69 8.92 -8.54
CA THR A 151 5.66 8.09 -7.86
C THR A 151 5.09 8.81 -6.65
N LYS A 152 5.94 9.51 -5.87
CA LYS A 152 5.54 10.30 -4.70
C LYS A 152 4.60 11.45 -5.09
N LYS A 153 4.95 12.21 -6.13
CA LYS A 153 4.13 13.31 -6.67
C LYS A 153 2.81 12.82 -7.24
N GLU A 154 2.84 11.73 -8.03
CA GLU A 154 1.63 11.10 -8.56
C GLU A 154 0.71 10.62 -7.42
N LEU A 155 1.27 9.93 -6.41
CA LEU A 155 0.49 9.47 -5.26
C LEU A 155 -0.18 10.63 -4.53
N HIS A 156 0.55 11.72 -4.25
CA HIS A 156 -0.01 12.92 -3.63
C HIS A 156 -1.18 13.47 -4.45
N ALA A 157 -1.02 13.61 -5.76
CA ALA A 157 -2.05 14.13 -6.65
C ALA A 157 -3.32 13.26 -6.67
N PHE A 158 -3.19 11.93 -6.73
CA PHE A 158 -4.33 11.02 -6.71
C PHE A 158 -5.04 11.00 -5.36
N LEU A 159 -4.31 11.00 -4.25
CA LEU A 159 -4.91 11.07 -2.91
C LEU A 159 -5.62 12.41 -2.69
N LYS A 160 -5.07 13.51 -3.23
CA LYS A 160 -5.74 14.81 -3.24
C LYS A 160 -6.99 14.81 -4.11
N MET A 161 -6.98 14.13 -5.25
CA MET A 161 -8.16 13.97 -6.10
C MET A 161 -9.27 13.20 -5.36
N ILE A 162 -8.91 12.16 -4.59
CA ILE A 162 -9.86 11.44 -3.73
C ILE A 162 -10.43 12.37 -2.65
N ALA A 163 -9.57 13.11 -1.94
CA ALA A 163 -10.01 14.03 -0.90
C ALA A 163 -10.97 15.13 -1.39
N VAL A 164 -10.78 15.63 -2.63
CA VAL A 164 -11.56 16.74 -3.19
C VAL A 164 -12.80 16.26 -3.95
N PHE A 165 -12.68 15.19 -4.74
CA PHE A 165 -13.72 14.76 -5.67
C PHE A 165 -14.38 13.42 -5.29
N GLY A 166 -13.85 12.74 -4.27
CA GLY A 166 -14.30 11.44 -3.79
C GLY A 166 -13.74 10.26 -4.57
N GLU A 167 -13.85 9.08 -3.95
CA GLU A 167 -13.38 7.80 -4.50
C GLU A 167 -13.98 7.49 -5.88
N GLU A 168 -15.29 7.70 -6.06
CA GLU A 168 -15.99 7.28 -7.28
C GLU A 168 -15.51 8.04 -8.52
N LYS A 169 -15.43 9.37 -8.45
CA LYS A 169 -14.94 10.21 -9.56
C LYS A 169 -13.49 9.90 -9.87
N THR A 170 -12.68 9.69 -8.84
CA THR A 170 -11.26 9.36 -8.97
C THR A 170 -11.05 8.00 -9.62
N PHE A 171 -11.72 6.94 -9.16
CA PHE A 171 -11.58 5.60 -9.72
C PHE A 171 -12.09 5.52 -11.17
N ARG A 172 -13.14 6.27 -11.50
CA ARG A 172 -13.59 6.41 -12.90
C ARG A 172 -12.52 7.07 -13.77
N PHE A 173 -11.94 8.18 -13.32
CA PHE A 173 -10.84 8.84 -14.03
C PHE A 173 -9.64 7.90 -14.23
N ILE A 174 -9.27 7.13 -13.20
CA ILE A 174 -8.20 6.13 -13.28
C ILE A 174 -8.48 5.12 -14.41
N ARG A 175 -9.68 4.55 -14.43
CA ARG A 175 -10.09 3.53 -15.41
C ARG A 175 -10.13 4.07 -16.84
N GLU A 176 -10.67 5.28 -17.00
CA GLU A 176 -11.03 5.80 -18.31
C GLU A 176 -9.92 6.62 -18.97
N ARG A 177 -8.97 7.14 -18.19
CA ARG A 177 -7.87 7.99 -18.68
C ARG A 177 -6.51 7.42 -18.27
N TYR A 178 -6.18 7.49 -16.99
CA TYR A 178 -4.81 7.22 -16.51
C TYR A 178 -4.25 5.86 -16.94
N LEU A 179 -5.05 4.79 -16.85
CA LEU A 179 -4.64 3.44 -17.25
C LEU A 179 -4.65 3.19 -18.76
N LYS A 180 -5.34 4.01 -19.56
CA LYS A 180 -5.41 3.87 -21.02
C LYS A 180 -4.32 4.66 -21.75
N ASP A 181 -3.82 5.73 -21.14
CA ASP A 181 -2.75 6.57 -21.70
C ASP A 181 -1.36 5.92 -21.50
N ALA A 182 -1.23 4.61 -21.73
CA ALA A 182 -0.04 3.80 -21.43
C ALA A 182 0.45 3.04 -22.66
#